data_AF-A0A534ZP25-F1
#
_entry.id   AF-A0A534ZP25-F1
#
_cell.length_a   1.000
_cell.length_b   1.000
_cell.length_c   1.000
_cell.angle_alpha   90.00
_cell.angle_beta   90.00
_cell.angle_gamma   90.00
#
_symmetry.space_group_name_H-M   'P 1'
#
loop_
_entity.id
_entity.type
_entity.pdbx_description
1 polymer ?
#
loop_
_entity_poly.entity_id
_entity_poly.type
_entity_poly.pdbx_seq_one_letter_code
_entity_poly.pdbx_strand_id
1 'polypeptide(L)'
;MTITSSSTPVAALLERSRRLGSDPRNTNYAGGNASAKGQATDPVTGDPVELLWVKGSGGDLRTLTEAGLAVLRLDRLRELVGVYPGVEREDEMVAAF
;
A
#
# COMPACT_ATOMS: atom_id res chain seq x y z
N MET A 1 -29.36 4.45 16.36
CA MET A 1 -28.81 3.42 15.45
C MET A 1 -27.68 4.07 14.69
N THR A 2 -26.46 3.99 15.21
CA THR A 2 -25.29 4.61 14.59
C THR A 2 -24.78 3.67 13.50
N ILE A 3 -24.91 4.07 12.24
CA ILE A 3 -24.27 3.36 11.14
C ILE A 3 -22.77 3.70 11.22
N THR A 4 -21.98 2.84 11.85
CA THR A 4 -20.53 2.83 11.66
C THR A 4 -20.29 2.40 10.22
N SER A 5 -19.97 3.34 9.33
CA SER A 5 -19.59 3.01 7.97
C SER A 5 -18.31 2.17 8.02
N SER A 6 -18.40 0.92 7.59
CA SER A 6 -17.20 0.10 7.34
C SER A 6 -16.51 0.68 6.11
N SER A 7 -15.61 1.64 6.32
CA SER A 7 -14.80 2.17 5.22
C SER A 7 -13.92 1.07 4.64
N THR A 8 -13.79 1.02 3.32
CA THR A 8 -12.89 0.07 2.66
C THR A 8 -11.45 0.31 3.17
N PRO A 9 -10.58 -0.70 3.18
CA PRO A 9 -9.17 -0.51 3.57
C PRO A 9 -8.49 0.65 2.84
N VAL A 10 -8.85 0.85 1.56
CA VAL A 10 -8.39 1.94 0.70
C VAL A 10 -8.93 3.30 1.18
N ALA A 11 -10.24 3.43 1.38
CA ALA A 11 -10.82 4.69 1.86
C ALA A 11 -10.25 5.10 3.22
N ALA A 12 -10.12 4.13 4.14
CA ALA A 12 -9.54 4.36 5.46
C ALA A 12 -8.05 4.75 5.39
N LEU A 13 -7.30 4.15 4.46
CA LEU A 13 -5.90 4.52 4.17
C LEU A 13 -5.82 5.96 3.68
N LEU A 14 -6.63 6.34 2.68
CA LEU A 14 -6.61 7.70 2.12
C LEU A 14 -6.99 8.75 3.17
N GLU A 15 -8.01 8.49 3.97
CA GLU A 15 -8.42 9.39 5.06
C GLU A 15 -7.27 9.63 6.06
N ARG A 16 -6.64 8.55 6.54
CA ARG A 16 -5.52 8.66 7.50
C ARG A 16 -4.29 9.30 6.87
N SER A 17 -3.96 8.95 5.62
CA SER A 17 -2.84 9.55 4.89
C SER A 17 -3.01 11.05 4.74
N ARG A 18 -4.19 11.51 4.30
CA ARG A 18 -4.48 12.94 4.13
C ARG A 18 -4.47 13.69 5.46
N ARG A 19 -5.01 13.08 6.52
CA ARG A 19 -4.97 13.64 7.88
C ARG A 19 -3.54 13.73 8.43
N LEU A 20 -2.68 12.75 8.14
CA LEU A 20 -1.28 12.79 8.56
C LEU A 20 -0.48 13.82 7.77
N GLY A 21 -0.66 13.85 6.44
CA GLY A 21 0.03 14.74 5.51
C GLY A 21 -0.48 16.18 5.51
N SER A 22 -1.58 16.49 6.20
CA SER A 22 -2.06 17.88 6.34
C SER A 22 -1.15 18.73 7.23
N ASP A 23 -0.32 18.10 8.07
CA ASP A 23 0.70 18.78 8.87
C ASP A 23 2.10 18.53 8.26
N PRO A 24 2.74 19.54 7.65
CA PRO A 24 4.05 19.42 7.04
C PRO A 24 5.17 19.01 8.01
N ARG A 25 4.94 19.09 9.32
CA ARG A 25 5.90 18.64 10.34
C ARG A 25 5.97 17.11 10.44
N ASN A 26 4.90 16.41 10.03
CA ASN A 26 4.85 14.95 10.04
C ASN A 26 5.51 14.36 8.80
N THR A 27 5.22 14.91 7.62
CA THR A 27 5.79 14.46 6.35
C THR A 27 6.08 15.64 5.44
N ASN A 28 7.31 15.72 4.94
CA ASN A 28 7.66 16.63 3.86
C ASN A 28 7.03 16.16 2.53
N TYR A 29 7.11 17.00 1.49
CA TYR A 29 6.61 16.65 0.15
C TYR A 29 7.23 15.34 -0.35
N ALA A 30 6.40 14.46 -0.91
CA ALA A 30 6.73 13.11 -1.37
C ALA A 30 7.28 12.13 -0.30
N GLY A 31 7.46 12.57 0.95
CA GLY A 31 7.91 11.76 2.07
C GLY A 31 6.77 11.04 2.79
N GLY A 32 7.15 10.08 3.65
CA GLY A 32 6.24 9.26 4.45
C GLY A 32 5.58 8.15 3.63
N ASN A 33 5.63 6.91 4.13
CA ASN A 33 4.96 5.77 3.51
C ASN A 33 3.73 5.38 4.32
N ALA A 34 2.66 5.01 3.63
CA ALA A 34 1.45 4.48 4.24
C ALA A 34 0.95 3.29 3.42
N SER A 35 0.42 2.29 4.12
CA SER A 35 -0.17 1.13 3.49
C SER A 35 -1.37 0.60 4.26
N ALA A 36 -2.20 -0.18 3.58
CA ALA A 36 -3.28 -0.95 4.18
C ALA A 36 -3.34 -2.32 3.54
N LYS A 37 -3.69 -3.32 4.35
CA LYS A 37 -3.96 -4.68 3.90
C LYS A 37 -5.47 -4.91 3.87
N GLY A 38 -5.92 -5.79 2.98
CA GLY A 38 -7.32 -6.19 2.89
C GLY A 38 -7.53 -7.18 1.76
N GLN A 39 -8.78 -7.58 1.55
CA GLN A 39 -9.15 -8.52 0.49
C GLN A 39 -9.86 -7.79 -0.66
N ALA A 40 -9.66 -8.28 -1.86
CA ALA A 40 -10.46 -7.94 -3.04
C ALA A 40 -10.71 -9.21 -3.87
N THR A 41 -11.64 -9.14 -4.81
CA THR A 41 -11.86 -10.22 -5.78
C THR A 41 -10.79 -10.15 -6.86
N ASP A 42 -10.06 -11.25 -7.05
CA ASP A 42 -9.14 -11.39 -8.17
C ASP A 42 -9.94 -11.43 -9.48
N PRO A 43 -9.69 -10.54 -10.46
CA PRO A 43 -10.52 -10.43 -11.66
C PRO A 43 -10.33 -11.59 -12.64
N VAL A 44 -9.28 -12.39 -12.49
CA VAL A 44 -8.97 -13.55 -13.34
C VAL A 44 -9.62 -14.81 -12.78
N THR A 45 -9.54 -15.02 -11.47
CA THR A 45 -10.00 -16.25 -10.82
C THR A 45 -11.38 -16.13 -10.19
N GLY A 46 -11.80 -14.92 -9.80
CA GLY A 46 -13.00 -14.68 -9.01
C GLY A 46 -12.84 -14.95 -7.51
N ASP A 47 -11.67 -15.43 -7.07
CA ASP A 47 -11.41 -15.77 -5.68
C ASP A 47 -11.00 -14.55 -4.85
N PRO A 48 -11.24 -14.55 -3.52
CA PRO A 48 -10.68 -13.54 -2.63
C PRO A 48 -9.15 -13.61 -2.62
N VAL A 49 -8.49 -12.47 -2.84
CA VAL A 49 -7.03 -12.33 -2.75
C VAL A 49 -6.65 -11.28 -1.71
N GLU A 50 -5.62 -11.56 -0.90
CA GLU A 50 -5.04 -10.58 0.01
C GLU A 50 -4.16 -9.59 -0.76
N LEU A 51 -4.44 -8.30 -0.59
CA LEU A 51 -3.72 -7.20 -1.21
C LEU A 51 -3.09 -6.28 -0.17
N LEU A 52 -1.98 -5.65 -0.55
CA LEU A 52 -1.36 -4.52 0.12
C LEU A 52 -1.45 -3.31 -0.81
N TRP A 53 -2.23 -2.31 -0.42
CA TRP A 53 -2.17 -0.98 -1.03
C TRP A 53 -1.07 -0.19 -0.35
N VAL A 54 -0.15 0.36 -1.13
CA VAL A 54 0.95 1.21 -0.64
C VAL A 54 1.01 2.50 -1.42
N LYS A 55 1.32 3.61 -0.77
CA LYS A 55 1.60 4.89 -1.45
C LYS A 55 2.62 4.68 -2.56
N GLY A 56 2.31 5.12 -3.77
CA GLY A 56 3.26 5.14 -4.89
C GLY A 56 4.45 6.06 -4.64
N SER A 57 5.55 5.80 -5.33
CA SER A 57 6.74 6.65 -5.29
C SER A 57 6.42 8.09 -5.73
N GLY A 58 7.03 9.08 -5.06
CA GLY A 58 6.77 10.50 -5.34
C GLY A 58 5.40 11.04 -4.89
N GLY A 59 4.44 10.18 -4.51
CA GLY A 59 3.11 10.62 -4.08
C GLY A 59 3.12 11.42 -2.77
N ASP A 60 2.32 12.48 -2.70
CA ASP A 60 2.12 13.30 -1.49
C ASP A 60 0.95 12.74 -0.67
N LEU A 61 1.17 12.41 0.61
CA LEU A 61 0.12 11.89 1.50
C LEU A 61 -1.09 12.84 1.59
N ARG A 62 -0.86 14.15 1.52
CA ARG A 62 -1.90 15.19 1.58
C ARG A 62 -2.89 15.12 0.43
N THR A 63 -2.42 14.72 -0.76
CA THR A 63 -3.20 14.71 -2.00
C THR A 63 -3.41 13.30 -2.56
N LEU A 64 -2.99 12.27 -1.82
CA LEU A 64 -3.06 10.89 -2.24
C LEU A 64 -4.48 10.50 -2.68
N THR A 65 -4.58 9.86 -3.83
CA THR A 65 -5.82 9.28 -4.39
C THR A 65 -5.63 7.78 -4.58
N GLU A 66 -6.71 7.05 -4.91
CA GLU A 66 -6.62 5.60 -5.17
C GLU A 66 -5.65 5.28 -6.32
N ALA A 67 -5.66 6.09 -7.38
CA ALA A 67 -4.73 5.94 -8.51
C ALA A 67 -3.25 6.19 -8.12
N GLY A 68 -3.01 6.85 -6.98
CA GLY A 68 -1.68 7.04 -6.41
C GLY A 68 -1.20 5.88 -5.54
N LEU A 69 -1.97 4.79 -5.43
CA LEU A 69 -1.61 3.59 -4.67
C LEU A 69 -1.08 2.51 -5.63
N ALA A 70 0.07 1.93 -5.30
CA ALA A 70 0.48 0.65 -5.86
C ALA A 70 -0.25 -0.47 -5.12
N VAL A 71 -0.67 -1.50 -5.87
CA VAL A 71 -1.43 -2.64 -5.35
C VAL A 71 -0.58 -3.89 -5.52
N LEU A 72 -0.23 -4.52 -4.40
CA LEU A 72 0.61 -5.71 -4.37
C LEU A 72 -0.18 -6.91 -3.87
N ARG A 73 0.03 -8.06 -4.49
CA ARG A 73 -0.43 -9.36 -3.97
C ARG A 73 0.40 -9.75 -2.76
N LEU A 74 -0.26 -9.94 -1.61
CA LEU A 74 0.44 -10.13 -0.34
C LEU A 74 1.12 -11.50 -0.23
N ASP A 75 0.56 -12.52 -0.86
CA ASP A 75 1.17 -13.83 -1.03
C ASP A 75 2.51 -13.73 -1.78
N ARG A 76 2.52 -13.05 -2.94
CA ARG A 76 3.74 -12.84 -3.74
C ARG A 76 4.79 -12.01 -3.00
N LEU A 77 4.38 -10.96 -2.31
CA LEU A 77 5.29 -10.15 -1.49
C LEU A 77 5.95 -10.98 -0.38
N ARG A 78 5.22 -11.90 0.25
CA ARG A 78 5.76 -12.79 1.29
C ARG A 78 6.73 -13.83 0.70
N GLU A 79 6.49 -14.31 -0.52
CA GLU A 79 7.37 -15.26 -1.22
C GLU A 79 8.76 -14.67 -1.51
N LEU A 80 8.90 -13.34 -1.60
CA LEU A 80 10.19 -12.68 -1.84
C LEU A 80 11.25 -13.01 -0.78
N VAL A 81 10.83 -13.31 0.46
CA VAL A 81 11.75 -13.74 1.52
C VAL A 81 12.49 -15.02 1.12
N GLY A 82 11.84 -15.93 0.40
CA GLY A 82 12.43 -17.21 -0.02
C GLY A 82 13.48 -17.08 -1.12
N VAL A 83 13.46 -15.98 -1.89
CA VAL A 83 14.44 -15.71 -2.94
C VAL A 83 15.44 -14.61 -2.57
N TYR A 84 15.33 -14.02 -1.37
CA TYR A 84 16.22 -12.96 -0.90
C TYR A 84 17.64 -13.50 -0.69
N PRO A 85 18.63 -13.04 -1.48
CA PRO A 85 19.98 -13.61 -1.48
C PRO A 85 20.88 -13.11 -0.33
N GLY A 86 20.38 -12.20 0.51
CA GLY A 86 21.16 -11.49 1.53
C GLY A 86 21.41 -10.02 1.19
N VAL A 87 21.85 -9.25 2.18
CA VAL A 87 22.03 -7.78 2.06
C VAL A 87 23.09 -7.41 1.03
N GLU A 88 24.14 -8.22 0.89
CA GLU A 88 25.23 -8.01 -0.06
C GLU A 88 24.77 -8.10 -1.52
N ARG A 89 23.59 -8.69 -1.76
CA ARG A 89 23.02 -8.95 -3.09
C ARG A 89 21.58 -8.42 -3.19
N GLU A 90 21.20 -7.47 -2.34
CA GLU A 90 19.81 -6.99 -2.28
C GLU A 90 19.33 -6.33 -3.57
N ASP A 91 20.23 -5.72 -4.34
CA ASP A 91 19.91 -5.11 -5.64
C ASP A 91 19.37 -6.12 -6.66
N GLU A 92 19.71 -7.40 -6.53
CA GLU A 92 19.17 -8.46 -7.39
C GLU A 92 17.66 -8.64 -7.21
N MET A 93 17.10 -8.20 -6.07
CA MET A 93 15.67 -8.24 -5.80
C MET A 93 14.86 -7.33 -6.71
N VAL A 94 15.47 -6.32 -7.34
CA VAL A 94 14.78 -5.40 -8.26
C VAL A 94 14.13 -6.16 -9.43
N ALA A 95 14.77 -7.23 -9.90
CA ALA A 95 14.25 -8.05 -11.01
C ALA A 95 13.10 -8.98 -10.60
N ALA A 96 12.77 -9.08 -9.31
CA ALA A 96 11.69 -9.94 -8.81
C ALA A 96 10.30 -9.27 -8.81
N PHE A 97 10.19 -8.03 -9.29
CA PHE A 97 8.97 -7.20 -9.29
C PHE A 97 8.46 -6.89 -10.71
#